data_AF-A0A958FZW7-F1
#
_entry.id   AF-A0A958FZW7-F1
#
_cell.length_a   1.000
_cell.length_b   1.000
_cell.length_c   1.000
_cell.angle_alpha   90.00
_cell.angle_beta   90.00
_cell.angle_gamma   90.00
#
_symmetry.space_group_name_H-M   'P 1'
#
loop_
_entity.id
_entity.type
_entity.pdbx_description
1 polymer ?
#
loop_
_entity_poly.entity_id
_entity_poly.type
_entity_poly.pdbx_seq_one_letter_code
_entity_poly.pdbx_strand_id
1 'polypeptide(L)'
;MNGIFLAVVATIILSCGDAGKKLLVHRFDKYFVIWITCTIGLVINFGYISIVGLSAINWPEILFPLCIAAACGMLGEILFMLAVRNGEFSVIMPLGAFSPIFSTVLAFLIFGEMPSSPACAGILLTVIG
;
A
#
# COMPACT_ATOMS: atom_id res chain seq x y z
N MET A 1 15.14 14.31 -5.23
CA MET A 1 14.06 13.98 -6.20
C MET A 1 12.74 14.48 -5.64
N ASN A 2 11.86 15.03 -6.46
CA ASN A 2 10.55 15.54 -6.01
C ASN A 2 9.68 14.35 -5.53
N GLY A 3 9.16 14.41 -4.29
CA GLY A 3 8.36 13.33 -3.70
C GLY A 3 7.10 12.99 -4.52
N ILE A 4 6.52 13.99 -5.19
CA ILE A 4 5.35 13.81 -6.08
C ILE A 4 5.69 12.88 -7.24
N PHE A 5 6.84 13.07 -7.88
CA PHE A 5 7.27 12.23 -9.00
C PHE A 5 7.48 10.77 -8.57
N LEU A 6 8.11 10.57 -7.41
CA LEU A 6 8.29 9.23 -6.84
C LEU A 6 6.96 8.53 -6.55
N ALA A 7 5.99 9.26 -5.99
CA ALA A 7 4.66 8.73 -5.71
C ALA A 7 3.94 8.28 -6.99
N VAL A 8 4.00 9.06 -8.07
CA VAL A 8 3.39 8.69 -9.36
C VAL A 8 4.01 7.40 -9.92
N VAL A 9 5.35 7.33 -9.94
CA VAL A 9 6.06 6.13 -10.43
C VAL A 9 5.71 4.92 -9.56
N ALA A 10 5.67 5.08 -8.24
CA ALA A 10 5.31 4.01 -7.32
C ALA A 10 3.89 3.49 -7.59
N THR A 11 2.89 4.38 -7.76
CA THR A 11 1.51 3.98 -8.04
C THR A 11 1.38 3.20 -9.35
N ILE A 12 2.12 3.59 -10.39
CA ILE A 12 2.14 2.85 -11.67
C ILE A 12 2.69 1.43 -11.45
N ILE A 13 3.82 1.30 -10.77
CA ILE A 13 4.45 -0.01 -10.48
C ILE A 13 3.53 -0.89 -9.63
N LEU A 14 2.93 -0.32 -8.58
CA LEU A 14 2.00 -1.04 -7.70
C LEU A 14 0.77 -1.53 -8.47
N SER A 15 0.20 -0.69 -9.34
CA SER A 15 -0.95 -1.04 -10.17
C SER A 15 -0.64 -2.20 -11.12
N CYS A 16 0.56 -2.23 -11.72
CA CYS A 16 1.02 -3.37 -12.51
C CYS A 16 1.12 -4.65 -11.66
N GLY A 17 1.62 -4.51 -10.42
CA GLY A 17 1.67 -5.59 -9.44
C GLY A 17 0.29 -6.17 -9.12
N ASP A 18 -0.70 -5.32 -8.87
CA ASP A 18 -2.07 -5.74 -8.53
C ASP A 18 -2.77 -6.46 -9.69
N ALA A 19 -2.57 -5.98 -10.92
CA ALA A 19 -3.04 -6.68 -12.12
C ALA A 19 -2.40 -8.08 -12.25
N GLY A 20 -1.09 -8.17 -11.97
CA GLY A 20 -0.37 -9.45 -11.91
C GLY A 20 -0.94 -10.39 -10.84
N LYS A 21 -1.21 -9.89 -9.63
CA LYS A 21 -1.82 -10.67 -8.53
C LYS A 21 -3.21 -11.19 -8.90
N LYS A 22 -4.05 -10.38 -9.58
CA LYS A 22 -5.36 -10.82 -10.09
C LYS A 22 -5.24 -12.01 -11.05
N LEU A 23 -4.23 -12.03 -11.92
CA LEU A 23 -3.99 -13.16 -12.81
C LEU A 23 -3.55 -14.41 -12.06
N LEU A 24 -2.68 -14.24 -11.05
CA LEU A 24 -2.13 -15.35 -10.27
C LEU A 24 -3.16 -15.99 -9.34
N VAL A 25 -4.02 -15.21 -8.69
CA VAL A 25 -5.00 -15.72 -7.70
C VAL A 25 -6.10 -16.60 -8.31
N HIS A 26 -6.28 -16.53 -9.63
CA HIS A 26 -7.17 -17.43 -10.37
C HIS A 26 -6.52 -18.76 -10.74
N ARG A 27 -5.18 -18.82 -10.75
CA ARG A 27 -4.40 -20.01 -11.13
C ARG A 27 -3.81 -20.75 -9.94
N PHE A 28 -3.55 -20.03 -8.85
CA PHE A 28 -2.88 -20.53 -7.66
C PHE A 28 -3.66 -20.20 -6.40
N ASP A 29 -3.32 -20.88 -5.31
CA ASP A 29 -3.90 -20.57 -4.01
C ASP A 29 -3.54 -19.13 -3.56
N LYS A 30 -4.51 -18.43 -2.98
CA LYS A 30 -4.36 -17.02 -2.56
C LYS A 30 -3.29 -16.83 -1.49
N TYR A 31 -3.13 -17.80 -0.58
CA TYR A 31 -2.11 -17.75 0.46
C TYR A 31 -0.72 -17.95 -0.16
N PHE A 32 -0.62 -18.79 -1.19
CA PHE A 32 0.62 -18.94 -1.95
C PHE A 32 1.01 -17.66 -2.69
N VAL A 33 0.05 -16.99 -3.35
CA VAL A 33 0.32 -15.73 -4.07
C VAL A 33 0.79 -14.62 -3.12
N ILE A 34 0.17 -14.48 -1.94
CA ILE A 34 0.63 -13.51 -0.92
C ILE A 34 2.03 -13.87 -0.42
N TRP A 35 2.26 -15.15 -0.10
CA TRP A 35 3.53 -15.59 0.45
C TRP A 35 4.70 -15.38 -0.53
N ILE A 36 4.52 -15.72 -1.80
CA ILE A 36 5.58 -15.58 -2.81
C ILE A 36 5.88 -14.10 -3.12
N THR A 37 4.88 -13.22 -3.17
CA THR A 37 5.11 -11.78 -3.40
C THR A 37 5.81 -11.13 -2.20
N CYS A 38 5.44 -11.49 -0.97
CA CYS A 38 6.17 -11.05 0.22
C CYS A 38 7.63 -11.55 0.22
N THR A 39 7.87 -12.79 -0.20
CA THR A 39 9.22 -13.38 -0.25
C THR A 39 10.10 -12.68 -1.29
N ILE A 40 9.57 -12.44 -2.50
CA ILE A 40 10.29 -11.68 -3.54
C ILE A 40 10.54 -10.24 -3.08
N GLY A 41 9.53 -9.61 -2.49
CA GLY A 41 9.65 -8.26 -1.92
C GLY A 41 10.74 -8.18 -0.85
N LEU A 42 10.86 -9.18 0.01
CA LEU A 42 11.92 -9.27 1.01
C LEU A 42 13.31 -9.33 0.36
N VAL A 43 13.50 -10.16 -0.67
CA VAL A 43 14.77 -10.25 -1.41
C VAL A 43 15.15 -8.90 -2.04
N ILE A 44 14.19 -8.23 -2.68
CA ILE A 44 14.39 -6.89 -3.27
C ILE A 44 14.76 -5.86 -2.20
N ASN A 45 14.08 -5.88 -1.05
CA ASN A 45 14.36 -4.97 0.06
C ASN A 45 15.76 -5.19 0.65
N PHE A 46 16.20 -6.44 0.81
CA PHE A 46 17.58 -6.73 1.24
C PHE A 46 18.61 -6.20 0.24
N GLY A 47 18.37 -6.37 -1.06
CA GLY A 47 19.21 -5.77 -2.11
C GLY A 47 19.26 -4.25 -2.01
N TYR A 48 18.11 -3.59 -1.84
CA TYR A 48 18.04 -2.14 -1.68
C TYR A 48 18.78 -1.65 -0.42
N ILE A 49 18.56 -2.31 0.72
CA ILE A 49 19.22 -2.01 1.98
C ILE A 49 20.74 -2.19 1.86
N SER A 50 21.22 -3.18 1.11
CA SER A 50 22.66 -3.39 0.90
C SER A 50 23.35 -2.23 0.17
N ILE A 51 22.59 -1.44 -0.60
CA ILE A 51 23.09 -0.28 -1.34
C ILE A 51 22.99 1.00 -0.51
N VAL A 52 21.85 1.21 0.18
CA VAL A 52 21.56 2.44 0.93
C VAL A 52 22.12 2.42 2.34
N GLY A 53 22.31 1.24 2.93
CA GLY A 53 22.66 1.05 4.32
C GLY A 53 21.47 1.17 5.27
N LEU A 54 21.66 0.72 6.51
CA LEU A 54 20.69 0.87 7.60
C LEU A 54 21.18 1.95 8.58
N SER A 55 20.30 2.90 8.89
CA SER A 55 20.52 3.84 9.99
C SER A 55 20.34 3.15 11.35
N ALA A 56 20.87 3.75 12.42
CA ALA A 56 20.71 3.23 13.77
C ALA A 56 19.23 3.10 14.14
N ILE A 57 18.82 1.90 14.57
CA ILE A 57 17.42 1.58 14.88
C ILE A 57 17.18 1.78 16.38
N ASN A 58 16.23 2.64 16.72
CA ASN A 58 15.71 2.74 18.08
C ASN A 58 14.56 1.75 18.26
N TRP A 59 14.88 0.55 18.74
CA TRP A 59 13.93 -0.56 18.86
C TRP A 59 12.68 -0.24 19.69
N PRO A 60 12.79 0.36 20.90
CA PRO A 60 11.62 0.75 21.69
C PRO A 60 10.63 1.66 20.94
N GLU A 61 11.13 2.62 20.16
CA GLU A 61 10.27 3.59 19.45
C GLU A 61 9.58 2.99 18.22
N ILE A 62 10.22 2.03 17.54
CA ILE A 62 9.69 1.47 16.29
C ILE A 62 8.77 0.28 16.51
N LEU A 63 8.90 -0.48 17.61
CA LEU A 63 8.20 -1.76 17.78
C LEU A 63 6.68 -1.62 17.68
N PHE A 64 6.08 -0.65 18.38
CA PHE A 64 4.63 -0.48 18.37
C PHE A 64 4.09 -0.01 17.00
N PRO A 65 4.61 1.06 16.38
CA PRO A 65 4.22 1.44 15.01
C PRO A 65 4.45 0.33 13.99
N LEU A 66 5.56 -0.40 14.10
CA LEU A 66 5.89 -1.52 13.21
C LEU A 66 4.88 -2.65 13.33
N CYS A 67 4.49 -3.04 14.55
CA CYS A 67 3.49 -4.07 14.77
C CYS A 67 2.13 -3.69 14.16
N ILE A 68 1.70 -2.43 14.34
CA ILE A 68 0.45 -1.94 13.74
C ILE A 68 0.56 -1.94 12.22
N ALA A 69 1.63 -1.37 11.66
CA ALA A 69 1.84 -1.29 10.22
C ALA A 69 1.88 -2.69 9.58
N ALA A 70 2.58 -3.65 10.19
CA ALA A 70 2.66 -5.02 9.71
C ALA A 70 1.31 -5.73 9.80
N ALA A 71 0.60 -5.61 10.93
CA ALA A 71 -0.71 -6.25 11.10
C ALA A 71 -1.75 -5.69 10.12
N CYS A 72 -1.89 -4.36 10.06
CA CYS A 72 -2.83 -3.70 9.15
C CYS A 72 -2.47 -3.94 7.68
N GLY A 73 -1.17 -3.90 7.34
CA GLY A 73 -0.69 -4.16 5.99
C GLY A 73 -0.99 -5.59 5.52
N MET A 74 -0.70 -6.58 6.36
CA MET A 74 -0.96 -7.99 6.03
C MET A 74 -2.46 -8.31 5.98
N LEU A 75 -3.25 -7.81 6.94
CA LEU A 75 -4.70 -7.97 6.91
C LEU A 75 -5.31 -7.31 5.68
N GLY A 76 -4.85 -6.10 5.34
CA GLY A 76 -5.26 -5.38 4.13
C GLY A 76 -4.98 -6.17 2.87
N GLU A 77 -3.76 -6.70 2.72
CA GLU A 77 -3.36 -7.53 1.57
C GLU A 77 -4.21 -8.81 1.46
N ILE A 78 -4.49 -9.49 2.58
CA ILE A 78 -5.36 -10.68 2.61
C ILE A 78 -6.77 -10.33 2.15
N LEU A 79 -7.36 -9.25 2.69
CA LEU A 79 -8.70 -8.80 2.33
C LEU A 79 -8.76 -8.34 0.87
N PHE A 80 -7.74 -7.63 0.39
CA PHE A 80 -7.64 -7.23 -1.00
C PHE A 80 -7.57 -8.44 -1.94
N MET A 81 -6.75 -9.44 -1.63
CA MET A 81 -6.66 -10.67 -2.43
C MET A 81 -7.98 -11.46 -2.43
N LEU A 82 -8.71 -11.47 -1.32
CA LEU A 82 -10.06 -12.05 -1.25
C LEU A 82 -11.04 -11.27 -2.13
N ALA A 83 -11.03 -9.94 -2.07
CA ALA A 83 -11.88 -9.11 -2.92
C ALA A 83 -11.55 -9.36 -4.39
N VAL A 84 -10.29 -9.19 -4.78
CA VAL A 84 -9.77 -9.35 -6.15
C VAL A 84 -10.04 -10.75 -6.69
N ARG A 85 -10.04 -11.80 -5.88
CA ARG A 85 -10.43 -13.14 -6.34
C ARG A 85 -11.93 -13.25 -6.64
N ASN A 86 -12.78 -12.67 -5.80
CA ASN A 86 -14.23 -12.88 -5.83
C ASN A 86 -15.02 -11.83 -6.62
N GLY A 87 -14.42 -10.70 -6.99
CA GLY A 87 -15.09 -9.65 -7.76
C GLY A 87 -14.33 -9.23 -9.01
N GLU A 88 -14.97 -8.36 -9.79
CA GLU A 88 -14.38 -7.80 -11.00
C GLU A 88 -13.27 -6.80 -10.63
N PHE A 89 -12.11 -6.95 -11.27
CA PHE A 89 -10.95 -6.09 -11.00
C PHE A 89 -11.25 -4.62 -11.33
N SER A 90 -12.03 -4.38 -12.39
CA SER A 90 -12.54 -3.07 -12.80
C SER A 90 -13.42 -2.39 -11.76
N VAL A 91 -14.08 -3.16 -10.88
CA VAL A 91 -14.93 -2.62 -9.81
C VAL A 91 -14.13 -2.45 -8.52
N ILE A 92 -13.23 -3.38 -8.21
CA ILE A 92 -12.49 -3.38 -6.94
C ILE A 92 -11.40 -2.32 -6.91
N MET A 93 -10.66 -2.13 -8.01
CA MET A 93 -9.53 -1.19 -8.05
C MET A 93 -9.95 0.26 -7.77
N PRO A 94 -11.04 0.79 -8.36
CA PRO A 94 -11.51 2.14 -8.03
C PRO A 94 -11.92 2.31 -6.56
N LEU A 95 -12.38 1.25 -5.87
CA LEU A 95 -12.69 1.36 -4.43
C LEU A 95 -11.46 1.68 -3.58
N GLY A 96 -10.25 1.43 -4.08
CA GLY A 96 -9.01 1.90 -3.47
C GLY A 96 -8.90 3.43 -3.37
N ALA A 97 -9.64 4.18 -4.19
CA ALA A 97 -9.70 5.64 -4.17
C ALA A 97 -10.29 6.22 -2.88
N PHE A 98 -10.91 5.38 -2.02
CA PHE A 98 -11.30 5.78 -0.67
C PHE A 98 -10.12 5.86 0.31
N SER A 99 -8.99 5.19 0.03
CA SER A 99 -7.82 5.15 0.93
C SER A 99 -7.27 6.53 1.30
N PRO A 100 -7.15 7.51 0.38
CA PRO A 100 -6.74 8.88 0.71
C PRO A 100 -7.64 9.57 1.74
N ILE A 101 -8.95 9.29 1.77
CA ILE A 101 -9.85 9.87 2.79
C ILE A 101 -9.43 9.36 4.17
N PHE A 102 -9.34 8.05 4.34
CA PHE A 102 -8.98 7.45 5.63
C PHE A 102 -7.55 7.83 6.04
N SER A 103 -6.61 7.83 5.10
CA SER A 103 -5.23 8.23 5.34
C SER A 103 -5.13 9.70 5.78
N THR A 104 -5.93 10.59 5.19
CA THR A 104 -6.00 12.00 5.58
C THR A 104 -6.55 12.17 6.99
N VAL A 105 -7.65 11.48 7.32
CA VAL A 105 -8.24 11.54 8.67
C VAL A 105 -7.25 11.02 9.70
N LEU A 106 -6.60 9.88 9.43
CA LEU A 106 -5.58 9.31 10.32
C LEU A 106 -4.36 10.22 10.45
N ALA A 107 -3.90 10.82 9.36
CA ALA A 107 -2.78 11.76 9.39
C ALA A 107 -3.10 12.99 10.26
N PHE A 108 -4.31 13.52 10.17
CA PHE A 108 -4.74 14.60 11.07
C PHE A 108 -4.77 14.16 12.53
N LEU A 109 -5.30 12.97 12.83
CA LEU A 109 -5.39 12.47 14.21
C LEU A 109 -4.03 12.13 14.83
N ILE A 110 -3.08 11.64 14.02
CA ILE A 110 -1.78 11.15 14.49
C ILE A 110 -0.73 12.28 14.47
N PHE A 111 -0.68 13.06 13.39
CA PHE A 111 0.36 14.06 13.15
C PHE A 111 -0.14 15.50 13.30
N GLY A 112 -1.46 15.71 13.41
CA GLY A 112 -2.05 17.06 13.44
C GLY A 112 -2.01 17.78 12.08
N GLU A 113 -1.69 17.07 11.00
CA GLU A 113 -1.52 17.63 9.67
C GLU A 113 -2.84 17.58 8.89
N MET A 114 -3.30 18.72 8.36
CA MET A 114 -4.39 18.77 7.38
C MET A 114 -3.86 19.15 5.99
N PRO A 115 -4.36 18.52 4.92
CA PRO A 115 -4.12 19.00 3.57
C PRO A 115 -4.67 20.41 3.37
N SER A 116 -4.11 21.13 2.42
CA SER A 116 -4.66 22.42 1.99
C SER A 116 -6.06 22.24 1.41
N SER A 117 -6.90 23.28 1.44
CA SER A 117 -8.27 23.23 0.91
C SER A 117 -8.37 22.70 -0.53
N PRO A 118 -7.45 23.07 -1.47
CA PRO A 118 -7.41 22.47 -2.81
C PRO A 118 -7.10 20.97 -2.81
N ALA A 119 -6.22 20.50 -1.92
CA ALA A 119 -5.90 19.08 -1.80
C ALA A 119 -7.09 18.28 -1.26
N CYS A 120 -7.84 18.82 -0.29
CA CYS A 120 -9.10 18.23 0.17
C CYS A 120 -10.12 18.09 -0.98
N ALA A 121 -10.27 19.13 -1.82
CA ALA A 121 -11.12 19.06 -2.99
C ALA A 121 -10.66 17.98 -3.99
N GLY A 122 -9.34 17.85 -4.21
CA GLY A 122 -8.77 16.81 -5.05
C GLY A 122 -9.04 15.39 -4.54
N ILE A 123 -8.96 15.16 -3.23
CA ILE A 123 -9.30 13.87 -2.61
C ILE A 123 -10.78 13.55 -2.85
N LEU A 124 -11.69 14.51 -2.63
CA LEU A 124 -13.12 14.31 -2.85
C LEU A 124 -13.46 14.00 -4.31
N LEU A 125 -12.83 14.72 -5.26
CA LEU A 125 -13.02 14.46 -6.69
C LEU A 125 -12.55 13.07 -7.11
N THR A 126 -11.45 12.58 -6.50
CA THR A 126 -10.91 11.25 -6.80
C THR A 126 -11.84 10.13 -6.30
N VAL A 127 -12.63 10.39 -5.28
CA VAL A 127 -13.55 9.40 -4.69
C VAL A 127 -14.89 9.35 -5.42
N ILE A 128 -15.33 10.48 -5.98
CA ILE A 128 -16.62 10.59 -6.68
C ILE A 128 -16.51 10.17 -8.16
N GLY A 129 -15.35 10.38 -8.79
CA GLY A 129 -15.11 10.05 -10.20
C GLY A 129 -14.90 8.57 -10.44
#